data_AF-X5WYC0-F1
#
_entry.id   AF-X5WYC0-F1
#
_cell.length_a   1.000
_cell.length_b   1.000
_cell.length_c   1.000
_cell.angle_alpha   90.00
_cell.angle_beta   90.00
_cell.angle_gamma   90.00
#
_symmetry.space_group_name_H-M   'P 1'
#
loop_
_entity.id
_entity.type
_entity.pdbx_description
1 polymer ?
#
loop_
_entity_poly.entity_id
_entity_poly.type
_entity_poly.pdbx_seq_one_letter_code
_entity_poly.pdbx_strand_id
1 'polypeptide(L)'
;MSGQNGRSFSSRQYPCEICPLRPLPVFREFEKQELAYVSMFKKGELAVDKGATVLVEGSQSAHLYTVLSGWAFRYKLLSDGRRQILNYSMPGDLIGLQGSLMGEMQHSVEALSPMLLCVFERENLHELYRNHPGLAYDITWLASREERMLDENLLSVGRRTAVERTAYLIAFIASRAAAVGLNGKAPVQIPITQQHVADTLGLSLVHTNKTIRKLIDRKLIAWRDGGCEVIDGEGLKDLARWEGLSEGRRPLI
;
A
#
# COMPACT_ATOMS: atom_id res chain seq x y z
N MET A 1 -6.90 -3.95 -32.77
CA MET A 1 -6.43 -2.55 -32.87
C MET A 1 -6.85 -1.84 -31.61
N SER A 2 -5.96 -1.79 -30.62
CA SER A 2 -6.28 -1.35 -29.26
C SER A 2 -5.33 -0.21 -28.92
N GLY A 3 -5.83 1.02 -29.03
CA GLY A 3 -5.08 2.21 -28.64
C GLY A 3 -4.86 2.21 -27.13
N GLN A 4 -3.61 2.01 -26.70
CA GLN A 4 -3.20 2.38 -25.35
C GLN A 4 -3.11 3.91 -25.31
N ASN A 5 -4.07 4.55 -24.64
CA ASN A 5 -3.98 5.95 -24.30
C ASN A 5 -2.71 6.18 -23.48
N GLY A 6 -1.74 6.90 -24.07
CA GLY A 6 -0.56 7.37 -23.38
C GLY A 6 -0.98 8.29 -22.23
N ARG A 7 -0.91 7.79 -21.00
CA ARG A 7 -0.96 8.66 -19.81
C ARG A 7 0.28 9.54 -19.88
N SER A 8 0.09 10.85 -19.99
CA SER A 8 1.17 11.82 -20.02
C SER A 8 1.90 11.80 -18.67
N PHE A 9 3.18 11.42 -18.68
CA PHE A 9 4.04 11.53 -17.51
C PHE A 9 4.46 12.99 -17.33
N SER A 10 4.27 13.54 -16.13
CA SER A 10 4.69 14.91 -15.86
C SER A 10 6.20 14.97 -15.66
N SER A 11 6.77 16.18 -15.82
CA SER A 11 8.12 16.50 -15.32
C SER A 11 8.24 16.09 -13.85
N ARG A 12 9.40 15.57 -13.45
CA ARG A 12 9.65 15.11 -12.07
C ARG A 12 9.52 16.29 -11.10
N GLN A 13 8.48 16.30 -10.26
CA GLN A 13 8.37 17.24 -9.15
C GLN A 13 9.39 16.90 -8.06
N TYR A 14 9.66 15.61 -7.85
CA TYR A 14 10.62 15.12 -6.85
C TYR A 14 11.73 14.29 -7.51
N PRO A 15 12.87 14.92 -7.89
CA PRO A 15 14.11 14.20 -8.15
C PRO A 15 14.45 13.23 -7.00
N CYS A 16 15.07 12.10 -7.31
CA CYS A 16 15.31 11.03 -6.32
C CYS A 16 16.23 11.48 -5.18
N GLU A 17 17.10 12.45 -5.43
CA GLU A 17 18.04 13.06 -4.49
C GLU A 17 17.33 13.85 -3.39
N ILE A 18 16.15 14.43 -3.69
CA ILE A 18 15.33 15.21 -2.76
C ILE A 18 13.98 14.52 -2.48
N CYS A 19 13.91 13.20 -2.67
CA CYS A 19 12.71 12.43 -2.41
C CYS A 19 12.26 12.58 -0.95
N PRO A 20 10.99 12.97 -0.69
CA PRO A 20 10.51 13.25 0.67
C PRO A 20 10.46 12.01 1.57
N LEU A 21 10.53 10.82 0.98
CA LEU A 21 10.53 9.56 1.74
C LEU A 21 11.90 9.20 2.30
N ARG A 22 13.00 9.61 1.65
CA ARG A 22 14.36 9.22 2.05
C ARG A 22 14.73 9.63 3.47
N PRO A 23 14.35 10.82 3.99
CA PRO A 23 14.67 11.19 5.36
C PRO A 23 13.91 10.40 6.43
N LEU A 24 12.89 9.63 6.06
CA LEU A 24 12.07 8.91 7.04
C LEU A 24 12.85 7.72 7.62
N PRO A 25 12.88 7.55 8.95
CA PRO A 25 13.73 6.56 9.63
C PRO A 25 13.35 5.10 9.34
N VAL A 26 12.15 4.88 8.79
CA VAL A 26 11.67 3.56 8.38
C VAL A 26 12.41 3.02 7.15
N PHE A 27 13.00 3.89 6.32
CA PHE A 27 13.69 3.46 5.11
C PHE A 27 15.20 3.31 5.34
N ARG A 28 15.81 2.34 4.65
CA ARG A 28 17.27 2.24 4.60
C ARG A 28 17.85 3.36 3.74
N GLU A 29 19.11 3.69 4.00
CA GLU A 29 19.86 4.60 3.13
C GLU A 29 20.33 3.88 1.87
N PHE A 30 20.42 4.63 0.78
CA PHE A 30 21.03 4.16 -0.47
C PHE A 30 22.51 4.46 -0.48
N GLU A 31 23.27 3.55 -1.07
CA GLU A 31 24.61 3.87 -1.56
C GLU A 31 24.53 4.89 -2.70
N LYS A 32 25.62 5.64 -2.93
CA LYS A 32 25.66 6.67 -3.97
C LYS A 32 25.36 6.10 -5.37
N GLN A 33 25.85 4.89 -5.66
CA GLN A 33 25.64 4.24 -6.95
C GLN A 33 24.18 3.78 -7.13
N GLU A 34 23.54 3.30 -6.05
CA GLU A 34 22.12 2.94 -6.06
C GLU A 34 21.25 4.17 -6.34
N LEU A 35 21.54 5.31 -5.71
CA LEU A 35 20.80 6.55 -5.95
C LEU A 35 20.97 7.05 -7.39
N ALA A 36 22.19 7.05 -7.91
CA ALA A 36 22.45 7.44 -9.29
C ALA A 36 21.66 6.56 -10.27
N TYR A 37 21.66 5.24 -10.04
CA TYR A 37 20.89 4.30 -10.85
C TYR A 37 19.38 4.54 -10.73
N VAL A 38 18.82 4.62 -9.53
CA VAL A 38 17.37 4.84 -9.35
C VAL A 38 16.92 6.18 -9.94
N SER A 39 17.75 7.22 -9.86
CA SER A 39 17.49 8.53 -10.49
C SER A 39 17.42 8.44 -12.02
N MET A 40 18.24 7.57 -12.64
CA MET A 40 18.15 7.26 -14.07
C MET A 40 16.97 6.33 -14.40
N PHE A 41 16.70 5.36 -13.54
CA PHE A 41 15.67 4.34 -13.69
C PHE A 41 14.25 4.94 -13.63
N LYS A 42 14.04 5.94 -12.76
CA LYS A 42 12.78 6.70 -12.65
C LYS A 42 12.53 7.45 -13.95
N LYS A 43 11.43 7.20 -14.66
CA LYS A 43 11.12 7.90 -15.92
C LYS A 43 10.35 9.18 -15.71
N GLY A 44 9.56 9.25 -14.65
CA GLY A 44 8.76 10.42 -14.35
C GLY A 44 7.89 10.20 -13.12
N GLU A 45 6.83 11.01 -13.05
CA GLU A 45 5.82 10.91 -12.03
C GLU A 45 4.42 10.84 -12.66
N LEU A 46 3.51 10.18 -11.97
CA LEU A 46 2.11 10.08 -12.35
C LEU A 46 1.23 10.54 -11.19
N ALA A 47 0.48 11.61 -11.42
CA ALA A 47 -0.60 12.02 -10.53
C ALA A 47 -1.85 11.17 -10.82
N VAL A 48 -2.51 10.72 -9.76
CA VAL A 48 -3.71 9.88 -9.84
C VAL A 48 -4.77 10.46 -8.91
N ASP A 49 -5.95 10.72 -9.45
CA ASP A 49 -7.08 11.22 -8.67
C ASP A 49 -7.68 10.12 -7.77
N LYS A 50 -8.34 10.53 -6.70
CA LYS A 50 -9.11 9.62 -5.84
C LYS A 50 -10.14 8.85 -6.67
N GLY A 51 -10.21 7.54 -6.47
CA GLY A 51 -11.12 6.61 -7.16
C GLY A 51 -10.63 6.19 -8.54
N ALA A 52 -9.51 6.74 -9.04
CA ALA A 52 -8.95 6.30 -10.32
C ALA A 52 -8.18 4.98 -10.17
N THR A 53 -8.28 4.15 -11.21
CA THR A 53 -7.57 2.87 -11.28
C THR A 53 -6.13 3.06 -11.75
N VAL A 54 -5.18 2.63 -10.93
CA VAL A 54 -3.74 2.63 -11.23
C VAL A 54 -3.38 1.44 -12.12
N LEU A 55 -3.83 0.24 -11.75
CA LEU A 55 -3.60 -1.02 -12.46
C LEU A 55 -4.90 -1.83 -12.54
N VAL A 56 -5.07 -2.58 -13.63
CA VAL A 56 -6.24 -3.45 -13.87
C VAL A 56 -5.77 -4.90 -13.94
N GLU A 57 -6.47 -5.80 -13.25
CA GLU A 57 -6.27 -7.25 -13.38
C GLU A 57 -6.37 -7.72 -14.85
N GLY A 58 -5.49 -8.64 -15.26
CA GLY A 58 -5.36 -9.12 -16.63
C GLY A 58 -4.64 -8.16 -17.60
N SER A 59 -4.31 -6.94 -17.16
CA SER A 59 -3.57 -6.00 -18.03
C SER A 59 -2.08 -6.31 -18.06
N GLN A 60 -1.45 -6.09 -19.22
CA GLN A 60 -0.01 -6.05 -19.37
C GLN A 60 0.45 -4.59 -19.18
N SER A 61 0.65 -4.17 -17.94
CA SER A 61 1.21 -2.84 -17.68
C SER A 61 2.71 -2.82 -17.96
N ALA A 62 3.17 -1.83 -18.73
CA ALA A 62 4.59 -1.62 -19.03
C ALA A 62 5.37 -0.97 -17.88
N HIS A 63 4.70 -0.61 -16.77
CA HIS A 63 5.27 0.23 -15.73
C HIS A 63 5.21 -0.40 -14.35
N LEU A 64 6.20 -0.02 -13.54
CA LEU A 64 6.23 -0.21 -12.10
C LEU A 64 6.08 1.15 -11.43
N TYR A 65 5.51 1.15 -10.24
CA TYR A 65 5.28 2.38 -9.51
C TYR A 65 5.72 2.27 -8.06
N THR A 66 6.35 3.33 -7.56
CA THR A 66 6.50 3.52 -6.11
C THR A 66 5.59 4.64 -5.68
N VAL A 67 4.80 4.41 -4.64
CA VAL A 67 3.93 5.44 -4.07
C VAL A 67 4.81 6.53 -3.44
N LEU A 68 4.72 7.78 -3.92
CA LEU A 68 5.34 8.94 -3.28
C LEU A 68 4.42 9.57 -2.23
N SER A 69 3.13 9.66 -2.55
CA SER A 69 2.11 10.22 -1.65
C SER A 69 0.74 9.59 -1.89
N GLY A 70 -0.11 9.68 -0.87
CA GLY A 70 -1.48 9.20 -0.92
C GLY A 70 -1.65 7.72 -0.57
N TRP A 71 -2.85 7.22 -0.83
CA TRP A 71 -3.31 5.91 -0.43
C TRP A 71 -3.94 5.18 -1.61
N ALA A 72 -3.68 3.88 -1.71
CA ALA A 72 -4.37 2.98 -2.61
C ALA A 72 -4.74 1.68 -1.91
N PHE A 73 -5.55 0.88 -2.58
CA PHE A 73 -5.83 -0.49 -2.18
C PHE A 73 -5.73 -1.42 -3.37
N ARG A 74 -5.23 -2.62 -3.09
CA ARG A 74 -5.12 -3.73 -4.02
C ARG A 74 -6.33 -4.62 -3.86
N TYR A 75 -6.98 -5.01 -4.96
CA TYR A 75 -8.19 -5.83 -4.90
C TYR A 75 -8.30 -6.80 -6.07
N LYS A 76 -9.16 -7.81 -5.88
CA LYS A 76 -9.67 -8.69 -6.93
C LYS A 76 -11.20 -8.65 -6.94
N LEU A 77 -11.78 -8.99 -8.08
CA LEU A 77 -13.23 -9.17 -8.23
C LEU A 77 -13.52 -10.65 -8.50
N LEU A 78 -14.59 -11.15 -7.90
CA LEU A 78 -15.22 -12.39 -8.34
C LEU A 78 -16.04 -12.14 -9.61
N SER A 79 -16.41 -13.21 -10.31
CA SER A 79 -17.26 -13.13 -11.51
C SER A 79 -18.64 -12.52 -11.24
N ASP A 80 -19.12 -12.60 -9.98
CA ASP A 80 -20.36 -11.97 -9.52
C ASP A 80 -20.19 -10.49 -9.09
N GLY A 81 -18.99 -9.92 -9.26
CA GLY A 81 -18.68 -8.53 -8.94
C GLY A 81 -18.33 -8.28 -7.47
N ARG A 82 -18.40 -9.28 -6.59
CA ARG A 82 -17.93 -9.09 -5.20
C ARG A 82 -16.44 -8.80 -5.17
N ARG A 83 -16.07 -7.80 -4.38
CA ARG A 83 -14.70 -7.33 -4.23
C ARG A 83 -14.05 -7.90 -2.99
N GLN A 84 -12.81 -8.37 -3.15
CA GLN A 84 -11.92 -8.69 -2.04
C GLN A 84 -10.74 -7.73 -2.08
N ILE A 85 -10.59 -6.93 -1.02
CA ILE A 85 -9.40 -6.10 -0.83
C ILE A 85 -8.31 -6.99 -0.21
N LEU A 86 -7.12 -6.98 -0.81
CA LEU A 86 -5.99 -7.83 -0.44
C LEU A 86 -5.00 -7.11 0.47
N ASN A 87 -4.70 -5.84 0.18
CA ASN A 87 -3.82 -4.99 0.99
C ASN A 87 -4.01 -3.50 0.63
N TYR A 88 -3.40 -2.63 1.41
CA TYR A 88 -3.34 -1.18 1.21
C TYR A 88 -1.92 -0.75 0.87
N SER A 89 -1.80 0.18 -0.07
CA SER A 89 -0.55 0.75 -0.54
C SER A 89 -0.44 2.21 -0.11
N MET A 90 0.73 2.57 0.39
CA MET A 90 1.05 3.88 0.95
C MET A 90 2.50 4.24 0.61
N PRO A 91 3.00 5.44 0.96
CA PRO A 91 4.31 5.89 0.51
C PRO A 91 5.44 4.90 0.76
N GLY A 92 6.25 4.66 -0.27
CA GLY A 92 7.34 3.69 -0.31
C GLY A 92 6.93 2.26 -0.67
N ASP A 93 5.64 1.97 -0.89
CA ASP A 93 5.22 0.68 -1.42
C ASP A 93 5.38 0.60 -2.94
N LEU A 94 5.80 -0.57 -3.42
CA LEU A 94 5.99 -0.89 -4.83
C LEU A 94 4.72 -1.54 -5.40
N ILE A 95 4.23 -1.02 -6.51
CA ILE A 95 3.03 -1.44 -7.21
C ILE A 95 3.42 -1.96 -8.61
N GLY A 96 2.84 -3.09 -9.00
CA GLY A 96 3.02 -3.67 -10.34
C GLY A 96 4.11 -4.73 -10.45
N LEU A 97 4.84 -5.06 -9.38
CA LEU A 97 5.94 -6.03 -9.43
C LEU A 97 5.53 -7.38 -10.02
N GLN A 98 4.36 -7.92 -9.65
CA GLN A 98 3.90 -9.25 -10.06
C GLN A 98 3.80 -9.42 -11.58
N GLY A 99 3.30 -8.42 -12.31
CA GLY A 99 3.20 -8.54 -13.76
C GLY A 99 4.55 -8.50 -14.48
N SER A 100 5.65 -8.17 -13.79
CA SER A 100 7.00 -8.32 -14.34
C SER A 100 7.43 -9.78 -14.45
N LEU A 101 6.90 -10.63 -13.57
CA LEU A 101 7.27 -12.04 -13.47
C LEU A 101 6.22 -12.98 -14.09
N MET A 102 4.94 -12.59 -14.01
CA MET A 102 3.80 -13.42 -14.41
C MET A 102 3.23 -13.05 -15.79
N GLY A 103 3.79 -12.06 -16.49
CA GLY A 103 3.33 -11.58 -17.80
C GLY A 103 2.14 -10.61 -17.75
N GLU A 104 1.24 -10.76 -16.76
CA GLU A 104 0.05 -9.91 -16.56
C GLU A 104 -0.19 -9.56 -15.08
N MET A 105 -1.00 -8.54 -14.82
CA MET A 105 -1.43 -8.17 -13.47
C MET A 105 -2.44 -9.16 -12.90
N GLN A 106 -2.16 -9.68 -11.72
CA GLN A 106 -3.04 -10.64 -11.02
C GLN A 106 -4.09 -9.99 -10.12
N HIS A 107 -4.20 -8.66 -10.17
CA HIS A 107 -5.02 -7.83 -9.32
C HIS A 107 -5.16 -6.42 -9.90
N SER A 108 -6.15 -5.68 -9.39
CA SER A 108 -6.33 -4.26 -9.65
C SER A 108 -5.82 -3.41 -8.47
N VAL A 109 -5.52 -2.14 -8.75
CA VAL A 109 -5.14 -1.14 -7.75
C VAL A 109 -5.92 0.14 -8.01
N GLU A 110 -6.59 0.66 -6.97
CA GLU A 110 -7.38 1.90 -7.03
C GLU A 110 -6.95 2.87 -5.93
N ALA A 111 -6.95 4.16 -6.26
CA ALA A 111 -6.56 5.23 -5.34
C ALA A 111 -7.68 5.56 -4.34
N LEU A 112 -7.37 5.59 -3.04
CA LEU A 112 -8.27 6.04 -1.95
C LEU A 112 -8.19 7.55 -1.70
N SER A 113 -7.09 8.17 -2.09
CA SER A 113 -6.85 9.62 -2.04
C SER A 113 -6.20 10.06 -3.34
N PRO A 114 -6.06 11.37 -3.61
CA PRO A 114 -5.08 11.82 -4.60
C PRO A 114 -3.71 11.20 -4.29
N MET A 115 -3.02 10.71 -5.32
CA MET A 115 -1.71 10.06 -5.21
C MET A 115 -0.72 10.68 -6.18
N LEU A 116 0.55 10.61 -5.79
CA LEU A 116 1.68 10.80 -6.69
C LEU A 116 2.51 9.52 -6.71
N LEU A 117 2.86 9.05 -7.90
CA LEU A 117 3.61 7.82 -8.11
C LEU A 117 4.93 8.10 -8.84
N CYS A 118 6.05 7.56 -8.38
CA CYS A 118 7.23 7.37 -9.23
C CYS A 118 6.88 6.37 -10.33
N VAL A 119 7.32 6.61 -11.56
CA VAL A 119 7.12 5.69 -12.68
C VAL A 119 8.45 5.11 -13.12
N PHE A 120 8.49 3.78 -13.27
CA PHE A 120 9.64 3.05 -13.79
C PHE A 120 9.21 2.15 -14.97
N GLU A 121 10.12 1.89 -15.89
CA GLU A 121 9.90 0.95 -16.99
C GLU A 121 10.16 -0.48 -16.50
N ARG A 122 9.17 -1.36 -16.69
CA ARG A 122 9.21 -2.75 -16.26
C ARG A 122 10.32 -3.55 -16.97
N GLU A 123 10.59 -3.25 -18.24
CA GLU A 123 11.59 -3.96 -19.05
C GLU A 123 13.01 -3.79 -18.49
N ASN A 124 13.29 -2.66 -17.84
CA ASN A 124 14.59 -2.37 -17.26
C ASN A 124 14.80 -3.08 -15.91
N LEU A 125 13.77 -3.76 -15.36
CA LEU A 125 13.89 -4.49 -14.11
C LEU A 125 14.94 -5.61 -14.21
N HIS A 126 15.02 -6.30 -15.34
CA HIS A 126 16.03 -7.34 -15.54
C HIS A 126 17.46 -6.76 -15.47
N GLU A 127 17.67 -5.55 -15.97
CA GLU A 127 18.97 -4.89 -15.87
C GLU A 127 19.32 -4.54 -14.42
N LEU A 128 18.34 -4.07 -13.63
CA LEU A 128 18.49 -3.86 -12.19
C LEU A 128 18.97 -5.14 -11.49
N TYR A 129 18.31 -6.27 -11.75
CA TYR A 129 18.68 -7.56 -11.17
C TYR A 129 20.11 -8.01 -11.55
N ARG A 130 20.56 -7.69 -12.77
CA ARG A 130 21.89 -8.08 -13.26
C ARG A 130 23.00 -7.19 -12.69
N ASN A 131 22.78 -5.89 -12.63
CA ASN A 131 23.83 -4.90 -12.41
C ASN A 131 23.84 -4.30 -10.99
N HIS A 132 22.73 -4.42 -10.24
CA HIS A 132 22.56 -3.82 -8.92
C HIS A 132 22.01 -4.82 -7.90
N PRO A 133 22.85 -5.77 -7.41
CA PRO A 133 22.40 -6.84 -6.52
C PRO A 133 21.81 -6.34 -5.19
N GLY A 134 22.25 -5.18 -4.68
CA GLY A 134 21.65 -4.54 -3.50
C GLY A 134 20.18 -4.15 -3.72
N LEU A 135 19.88 -3.48 -4.83
CA LEU A 135 18.50 -3.16 -5.23
C LEU A 135 17.68 -4.42 -5.59
N ALA A 136 18.32 -5.45 -6.14
CA ALA A 136 17.67 -6.73 -6.41
C ALA A 136 17.23 -7.44 -5.11
N TYR A 137 18.10 -7.40 -4.09
CA TYR A 137 17.77 -7.89 -2.75
C TYR A 137 16.63 -7.08 -2.13
N ASP A 138 16.64 -5.76 -2.29
CA ASP A 138 15.56 -4.89 -1.83
C ASP A 138 14.19 -5.25 -2.40
N ILE A 139 14.12 -5.50 -3.72
CA ILE A 139 12.86 -5.93 -4.37
C ILE A 139 12.40 -7.26 -3.79
N THR A 140 13.32 -8.20 -3.59
CA THR A 140 13.03 -9.50 -2.98
C THR A 140 12.50 -9.34 -1.55
N TRP A 141 13.11 -8.46 -0.76
CA TRP A 141 12.64 -8.13 0.58
C TRP A 141 11.24 -7.53 0.56
N LEU A 142 10.96 -6.60 -0.37
CA LEU A 142 9.63 -6.01 -0.54
C LEU A 142 8.58 -7.06 -0.89
N ALA A 143 8.90 -7.99 -1.79
CA ALA A 143 8.02 -9.10 -2.15
C ALA A 143 7.75 -10.05 -0.96
N SER A 144 8.78 -10.46 -0.23
CA SER A 144 8.67 -11.31 0.96
C SER A 144 7.85 -10.62 2.07
N ARG A 145 7.97 -9.31 2.21
CA ARG A 145 7.13 -8.56 3.13
C ARG A 145 5.65 -8.57 2.70
N GLU A 146 5.35 -8.39 1.41
CA GLU A 146 3.96 -8.49 0.93
C GLU A 146 3.37 -9.89 1.17
N GLU A 147 4.17 -10.95 0.99
CA GLU A 147 3.78 -12.33 1.35
C GLU A 147 3.45 -12.43 2.85
N ARG A 148 4.33 -11.94 3.74
CA ARG A 148 4.07 -11.91 5.19
C ARG A 148 2.79 -11.17 5.55
N MET A 149 2.48 -10.06 4.86
CA MET A 149 1.23 -9.34 5.08
C MET A 149 -0.01 -10.16 4.69
N LEU A 150 0.09 -10.97 3.63
CA LEU A 150 -0.98 -11.88 3.22
C LEU A 150 -1.16 -13.03 4.21
N ASP A 151 -0.09 -13.58 4.77
CA ASP A 151 -0.14 -14.60 5.83
C ASP A 151 -0.88 -14.08 7.07
N GLU A 152 -0.55 -12.86 7.51
CA GLU A 152 -1.23 -12.24 8.64
C GLU A 152 -2.71 -11.96 8.36
N ASN A 153 -3.04 -11.55 7.14
CA ASN A 153 -4.43 -11.37 6.72
C ASN A 153 -5.18 -12.71 6.73
N LEU A 154 -4.57 -13.80 6.25
CA LEU A 154 -5.15 -15.14 6.28
C LEU A 154 -5.36 -15.64 7.71
N LEU A 155 -4.37 -15.47 8.59
CA LEU A 155 -4.47 -15.78 10.02
C LEU A 155 -5.62 -15.00 10.67
N SER A 156 -5.69 -13.70 10.38
CA SER A 156 -6.72 -12.80 10.90
C SER A 156 -8.12 -13.23 10.45
N VAL A 157 -8.31 -13.56 9.17
CA VAL A 157 -9.59 -14.05 8.64
C VAL A 157 -9.96 -15.40 9.25
N GLY A 158 -9.00 -16.31 9.42
CA GLY A 158 -9.24 -17.68 9.84
C GLY A 158 -9.39 -17.88 11.36
N ARG A 159 -8.76 -17.04 12.20
CA ARG A 159 -8.65 -17.29 13.64
C ARG A 159 -9.11 -16.13 14.54
N ARG A 160 -9.08 -14.89 14.08
CA ARG A 160 -9.56 -13.75 14.88
C ARG A 160 -11.07 -13.59 14.75
N THR A 161 -11.74 -13.24 15.85
CA THR A 161 -13.15 -12.82 15.83
C THR A 161 -13.31 -11.55 14.97
N ALA A 162 -14.55 -11.23 14.57
CA ALA A 162 -14.83 -10.04 13.77
C ALA A 162 -14.27 -8.75 14.40
N VAL A 163 -14.40 -8.61 15.72
CA VAL A 163 -13.87 -7.45 16.47
C VAL A 163 -12.35 -7.42 16.47
N GLU A 164 -11.70 -8.55 16.78
CA GLU A 164 -10.24 -8.66 16.82
C GLU A 164 -9.63 -8.40 15.44
N ARG A 165 -10.22 -8.93 14.36
CA ARG A 165 -9.69 -8.70 13.00
C ARG A 165 -9.93 -7.28 12.48
N THR A 166 -11.03 -6.63 12.85
CA THR A 166 -11.21 -5.19 12.55
C THR A 166 -10.23 -4.33 13.34
N ALA A 167 -10.00 -4.64 14.62
CA ALA A 167 -8.99 -3.95 15.42
C ALA A 167 -7.59 -4.14 14.82
N TYR A 168 -7.24 -5.38 14.46
CA TYR A 168 -5.97 -5.70 13.79
C TYR A 168 -5.79 -4.89 12.51
N LEU A 169 -6.79 -4.89 11.61
CA LEU A 169 -6.70 -4.18 10.33
C LEU A 169 -6.41 -2.69 10.53
N ILE A 170 -7.14 -2.05 11.43
CA ILE A 170 -7.00 -0.61 11.68
C ILE A 170 -5.64 -0.33 12.34
N ALA A 171 -5.25 -1.11 13.36
CA ALA A 171 -3.93 -0.97 14.00
C ALA A 171 -2.79 -1.15 13.01
N PHE A 172 -2.89 -2.16 12.14
CA PHE A 172 -1.87 -2.49 11.15
C PHE A 172 -1.69 -1.37 10.14
N ILE A 173 -2.79 -0.90 9.53
CA ILE A 173 -2.75 0.20 8.57
C ILE A 173 -2.24 1.48 9.24
N ALA A 174 -2.71 1.79 10.45
CA ALA A 174 -2.30 3.00 11.15
C ALA A 174 -0.82 2.99 11.55
N SER A 175 -0.32 1.85 12.01
CA SER A 175 1.10 1.69 12.35
C SER A 175 1.99 1.88 11.11
N ARG A 176 1.57 1.34 9.95
CA ARG A 176 2.30 1.55 8.70
C ARG A 176 2.26 3.01 8.26
N ALA A 177 1.10 3.65 8.35
CA ALA A 177 0.91 5.04 7.96
C ALA A 177 1.77 6.00 8.80
N ALA A 178 1.78 5.79 10.12
CA ALA A 178 2.63 6.55 11.03
C ALA A 178 4.12 6.38 10.72
N ALA A 179 4.56 5.16 10.40
CA ALA A 179 5.96 4.87 10.07
C ALA A 179 6.44 5.62 8.82
N VAL A 180 5.54 5.89 7.87
CA VAL A 180 5.84 6.64 6.64
C VAL A 180 5.43 8.12 6.73
N GLY A 181 5.14 8.61 7.94
CA GLY A 181 4.84 10.02 8.20
C GLY A 181 3.51 10.52 7.63
N LEU A 182 2.61 9.63 7.21
CA LEU A 182 1.26 10.04 6.82
C LEU A 182 0.55 10.66 8.03
N ASN A 183 -0.15 11.77 7.80
CA ASN A 183 -0.81 12.59 8.82
C ASN A 183 0.13 13.37 9.76
N GLY A 184 1.46 13.26 9.61
CA GLY A 184 2.43 14.03 10.36
C GLY A 184 2.33 13.81 11.87
N LYS A 185 2.05 14.87 12.64
CA LYS A 185 1.82 14.81 14.10
C LYS A 185 0.35 14.63 14.50
N ALA A 186 -0.57 14.66 13.53
CA ALA A 186 -1.99 14.49 13.79
C ALA A 186 -2.33 13.01 14.00
N PRO A 187 -3.47 12.70 14.65
CA PRO A 187 -3.99 11.34 14.68
C PRO A 187 -4.07 10.75 13.26
N VAL A 188 -3.73 9.48 13.13
CA VAL A 188 -3.78 8.81 11.83
C VAL A 188 -5.23 8.73 11.36
N GLN A 189 -5.50 9.32 10.19
CA GLN A 189 -6.76 9.17 9.49
C GLN A 189 -6.58 8.28 8.27
N ILE A 190 -7.26 7.15 8.29
CA ILE A 190 -7.26 6.17 7.22
C ILE A 190 -8.44 6.46 6.29
N PRO A 191 -8.23 6.76 4.99
CA PRO A 191 -9.30 7.15 4.07
C PRO A 191 -10.10 5.95 3.55
N ILE A 192 -10.69 5.18 4.47
CA ILE A 192 -11.47 3.98 4.18
C ILE A 192 -12.95 4.17 4.53
N THR A 193 -13.81 3.46 3.82
CA THR A 193 -15.24 3.34 4.11
C THR A 193 -15.51 2.04 4.89
N GLN A 194 -16.69 1.92 5.47
CA GLN A 194 -17.13 0.67 6.08
C GLN A 194 -17.23 -0.46 5.03
N GLN A 195 -17.52 -0.12 3.76
CA GLN A 195 -17.47 -1.08 2.66
C GLN A 195 -16.05 -1.57 2.40
N HIS A 196 -15.03 -0.70 2.46
CA HIS A 196 -13.63 -1.15 2.34
C HIS A 196 -13.24 -2.11 3.47
N VAL A 197 -13.69 -1.85 4.70
CA VAL A 197 -13.48 -2.77 5.82
C VAL A 197 -14.18 -4.11 5.58
N ALA A 198 -15.42 -4.08 5.08
CA ALA A 198 -16.20 -5.28 4.76
C ALA A 198 -15.50 -6.13 3.67
N ASP A 199 -15.10 -5.48 2.57
CA ASP A 199 -14.41 -6.09 1.43
C ASP A 199 -13.02 -6.61 1.80
N THR A 200 -12.37 -6.06 2.83
CA THR A 200 -11.08 -6.57 3.31
C THR A 200 -11.26 -7.79 4.20
N LEU A 201 -12.22 -7.74 5.13
CA LEU A 201 -12.38 -8.75 6.17
C LEU A 201 -13.34 -9.89 5.80
N GLY A 202 -13.91 -9.87 4.60
CA GLY A 202 -14.93 -10.84 4.18
C GLY A 202 -16.16 -10.82 5.09
N LEU A 203 -16.55 -9.63 5.56
CA LEU A 203 -17.72 -9.42 6.42
C LEU A 203 -18.89 -8.88 5.61
N SER A 204 -20.12 -9.15 6.03
CA SER A 204 -21.25 -8.36 5.54
C SER A 204 -21.13 -6.91 6.01
N LEU A 205 -21.65 -5.96 5.24
CA LEU A 205 -21.65 -4.55 5.61
C LEU A 205 -22.37 -4.32 6.96
N VAL A 206 -23.47 -5.04 7.20
CA VAL A 206 -24.22 -4.97 8.48
C VAL A 206 -23.36 -5.44 9.66
N HIS A 207 -22.66 -6.56 9.52
CA HIS A 207 -21.77 -7.05 10.58
C HIS A 207 -20.59 -6.09 10.78
N THR A 208 -20.02 -5.57 9.70
CA THR A 208 -18.94 -4.57 9.74
C THR A 208 -19.36 -3.33 10.52
N ASN A 209 -20.53 -2.77 10.25
CA ASN A 209 -21.06 -1.61 10.97
C ASN A 209 -21.25 -1.88 12.48
N LYS A 210 -21.77 -3.07 12.84
CA LYS A 210 -21.89 -3.48 14.26
C LYS A 210 -20.52 -3.58 14.93
N THR A 211 -19.53 -4.12 14.23
CA THR A 211 -18.17 -4.27 14.75
C THR A 211 -17.46 -2.94 14.92
N ILE A 212 -17.56 -2.05 13.93
CA ILE A 212 -17.01 -0.68 14.01
C ILE A 212 -17.64 0.07 15.18
N ARG A 213 -18.96 -0.03 15.39
CA ARG A 213 -19.63 0.59 16.55
C ARG A 213 -19.04 0.10 17.88
N LYS A 214 -18.74 -1.18 18.03
CA LYS A 214 -18.07 -1.71 19.24
C LYS A 214 -16.70 -1.09 19.48
N LEU A 215 -15.92 -0.79 18.43
CA LEU A 215 -14.62 -0.12 18.56
C LEU A 215 -14.79 1.36 18.92
N ILE A 216 -15.81 2.03 18.38
CA ILE A 216 -16.18 3.41 18.73
C ILE A 216 -16.64 3.50 20.20
N ASP A 217 -17.50 2.58 20.65
CA ASP A 217 -18.01 2.55 22.03
C ASP A 217 -16.87 2.31 23.04
N ARG A 218 -15.81 1.59 22.62
CA ARG A 218 -14.56 1.40 23.38
C ARG A 218 -13.60 2.58 23.28
N LYS A 219 -13.93 3.63 22.54
CA LYS A 219 -13.11 4.82 22.28
C LYS A 219 -11.76 4.52 21.61
N LEU A 220 -11.68 3.42 20.85
CA LEU A 220 -10.47 3.03 20.13
C LEU A 220 -10.32 3.79 18.81
N ILE A 221 -11.45 4.09 18.17
CA ILE A 221 -11.53 4.80 16.90
C ILE A 221 -12.67 5.82 16.92
N ALA A 222 -12.57 6.82 16.06
CA ALA A 222 -13.69 7.64 15.62
C ALA A 222 -13.91 7.46 14.12
N TRP A 223 -15.16 7.58 13.69
CA TRP A 223 -15.49 7.66 12.27
C TRP A 223 -15.97 9.06 11.96
N ARG A 224 -15.27 9.78 11.08
CA ARG A 224 -15.59 11.17 10.70
C ARG A 224 -15.60 11.33 9.19
N ASP A 225 -16.03 12.50 8.72
CA ASP A 225 -15.96 12.88 7.31
C ASP A 225 -14.51 12.81 6.83
N GLY A 226 -14.19 11.76 6.07
CA GLY A 226 -12.83 11.47 5.60
C GLY A 226 -12.35 10.05 5.87
N GLY A 227 -12.93 9.33 6.85
CA GLY A 227 -12.62 7.92 7.10
C GLY A 227 -12.51 7.55 8.59
N CYS A 228 -11.62 6.61 8.88
CA CYS A 228 -11.37 6.09 10.23
C CYS A 228 -10.22 6.86 10.89
N GLU A 229 -10.50 7.56 11.98
CA GLU A 229 -9.49 8.18 12.83
C GLU A 229 -9.13 7.24 13.99
N VAL A 230 -7.85 6.98 14.18
CA VAL A 230 -7.35 6.16 15.28
C VAL A 230 -7.17 7.02 16.53
N ILE A 231 -7.90 6.69 17.59
CA ILE A 231 -7.83 7.38 18.89
C ILE A 231 -6.82 6.69 19.80
N ASP A 232 -6.91 5.36 19.90
CA ASP A 232 -6.06 4.55 20.77
C ASP A 232 -5.48 3.38 19.97
N GLY A 233 -4.26 3.60 19.43
CA GLY A 233 -3.55 2.60 18.64
C GLY A 233 -3.08 1.40 19.46
N GLU A 234 -2.68 1.60 20.72
CA GLU A 234 -2.23 0.52 21.59
C GLU A 234 -3.43 -0.33 22.04
N GLY A 235 -4.55 0.29 22.39
CA GLY A 235 -5.78 -0.44 22.70
C GLY A 235 -6.30 -1.29 21.52
N LEU A 236 -6.09 -0.85 20.28
CA LEU A 236 -6.38 -1.67 19.10
C LEU A 236 -5.43 -2.87 18.97
N LYS A 237 -4.13 -2.69 19.23
CA LYS A 237 -3.12 -3.75 19.22
C LYS A 237 -3.41 -4.81 20.28
N ASP A 238 -3.70 -4.37 21.50
CA ASP A 238 -4.07 -5.26 22.62
C ASP A 238 -5.33 -6.06 22.30
N LEU A 239 -6.37 -5.39 21.81
CA LEU A 239 -7.60 -6.06 21.40
C LEU A 239 -7.38 -7.06 20.26
N ALA A 240 -6.46 -6.76 19.34
CA ALA A 240 -6.09 -7.64 18.24
C ALA A 240 -5.12 -8.77 18.63
N ARG A 241 -4.57 -8.73 19.86
CA ARG A 241 -3.44 -9.55 20.31
C ARG A 241 -2.28 -9.49 19.31
N TRP A 242 -1.89 -8.28 18.96
CA TRP A 242 -0.88 -8.02 17.95
C TRP A 242 0.20 -7.10 18.50
N GLU A 243 1.45 -7.53 18.40
CA GLU A 243 2.60 -6.82 19.00
C GLU A 243 3.04 -5.58 18.18
N GLY A 244 2.47 -5.37 17.01
CA GLY A 244 2.82 -4.25 16.13
C GLY A 244 3.72 -4.66 14.95
N LEU A 245 4.28 -3.64 14.29
CA LEU A 245 5.22 -3.86 13.19
C LEU A 245 6.56 -4.32 13.74
N SER A 246 7.19 -5.28 13.04
CA SER A 246 8.56 -5.70 13.33
C SER A 246 9.52 -4.51 13.20
N GLU A 247 10.45 -4.38 14.15
CA GLU A 247 11.51 -3.37 14.07
C GLU A 247 12.44 -3.65 12.88
N GLY A 248 12.82 -2.59 12.16
CA GLY A 248 13.77 -2.69 11.06
C GLY A 248 13.56 -1.62 9.99
N ARG A 249 14.67 -1.26 9.34
CA ARG A 249 14.62 -0.40 8.14
C ARG A 249 14.22 -1.25 6.94
N ARG A 250 13.25 -0.77 6.17
CA ARG A 250 12.84 -1.39 4.91
C ARG A 250 13.49 -0.71 3.71
N PRO A 251 13.60 -1.40 2.58
CA PRO A 251 13.91 -0.78 1.31
C PRO A 251 12.89 0.26 0.87
N LEU A 252 13.40 1.21 0.09
CA LEU A 252 12.67 2.15 -0.77
C LEU A 252 13.21 1.92 -2.18
N ILE A 253 12.40 1.96 -3.23
CA ILE A 253 12.87 1.95 -4.63
C ILE A 253 12.16 3.05 -5.40
#